data_AF-A0A172XYY9-F1
#
_entry.id   AF-A0A172XYY9-F1
#
_cell.length_a   1.000
_cell.length_b   1.000
_cell.length_c   1.000
_cell.angle_alpha   90.00
_cell.angle_beta   90.00
_cell.angle_gamma   90.00
#
_symmetry.space_group_name_H-M   'P 1'
#
loop_
_entity.id
_entity.type
_entity.pdbx_description
1 polymer ?
#
loop_
_entity_poly.entity_id
_entity_poly.type
_entity_poly.pdbx_seq_one_letter_code
_entity_poly.pdbx_strand_id
1 'polypeptide(L)'
;MKFPDKKLLHKAVFAAIICITFFLSVKVFAQNGIYQLNNKNGSYCYISFMKKGNQAEAEIFAWWNTPSAQTGSYYGSGTLISNKVRLKSNENESDCEVTLSLEQKKLCVSFDNCTVDHLPEDFNGSYTKITNATAGDYTVFAAKSYFHKEPNAASKLNSYVVKGNKVALKLDRIEAGNWVYVYYTDPKGKETEGYILLTDLRKLEI
;
A
#
# COMPACT_ATOMS: atom_id res chain seq x y z
N MET A 1 -41.77 33.61 45.02
CA MET A 1 -40.79 33.08 44.03
C MET A 1 -40.66 31.58 44.23
N LYS A 2 -41.08 30.78 43.24
CA LYS A 2 -40.92 29.30 43.26
C LYS A 2 -39.59 28.95 42.58
N PHE A 3 -38.70 28.27 43.29
CA PHE A 3 -37.47 27.72 42.70
C PHE A 3 -37.78 26.39 42.00
N PRO A 4 -37.20 26.13 40.81
CA PRO A 4 -37.42 24.88 40.12
C PRO A 4 -36.61 23.74 40.74
N ASP A 5 -37.20 22.55 40.61
CA ASP A 5 -36.88 21.30 41.28
C ASP A 5 -35.48 20.74 40.92
N LYS A 6 -34.62 20.52 41.93
CA LYS A 6 -33.23 20.02 41.78
C LYS A 6 -33.12 18.61 41.17
N LYS A 7 -34.24 17.88 41.02
CA LYS A 7 -34.27 16.51 40.49
C LYS A 7 -34.07 16.43 38.97
N LEU A 8 -34.31 17.52 38.22
CA LEU A 8 -34.09 17.52 36.77
C LEU A 8 -32.61 17.60 36.39
N LEU A 9 -31.78 18.21 37.24
CA LEU A 9 -30.37 18.45 36.93
C LEU A 9 -29.52 17.16 36.99
N HIS A 10 -29.87 16.20 37.86
CA HIS A 10 -29.12 14.95 37.99
C HIS A 10 -29.33 13.98 36.82
N LYS A 11 -30.48 14.04 36.13
CA LYS A 11 -30.75 13.18 34.97
C LYS A 11 -30.02 13.66 33.70
N ALA A 12 -29.77 14.96 33.57
CA ALA A 12 -29.05 15.54 32.45
C ALA A 12 -27.54 15.21 32.48
N VAL A 13 -26.93 15.11 33.67
CA VAL A 13 -25.51 14.80 33.83
C VAL A 13 -25.19 13.34 33.50
N PHE A 14 -26.09 12.40 33.83
CA PHE A 14 -25.89 10.98 33.49
C PHE A 14 -26.06 10.68 31.99
N ALA A 15 -26.95 11.38 31.30
CA ALA A 15 -27.13 11.24 29.84
C ALA A 15 -25.96 11.83 29.04
N ALA A 16 -25.29 12.86 29.56
CA ALA A 16 -24.11 13.45 28.93
C ALA A 16 -22.87 12.55 29.01
N ILE A 17 -22.71 11.77 30.09
CA ILE A 17 -21.55 10.87 30.26
C ILE A 17 -21.66 9.63 29.35
N ILE A 18 -22.87 9.11 29.09
CA ILE A 18 -23.08 7.94 28.21
C ILE A 18 -22.92 8.31 26.72
N CYS A 19 -23.18 9.57 26.33
CA CYS A 19 -22.93 10.02 24.95
C CYS A 19 -21.44 10.26 24.64
N ILE A 20 -20.58 10.45 25.66
CA ILE A 20 -19.14 10.70 25.46
C ILE A 20 -18.35 9.38 25.32
N THR A 21 -18.90 8.22 25.70
CA THR A 21 -18.26 6.92 25.41
C THR A 21 -18.54 6.38 24.01
N PHE A 22 -19.35 7.09 23.21
CA PHE A 22 -19.52 6.83 21.78
C PHE A 22 -18.60 7.71 20.91
N PHE A 23 -17.52 8.25 21.49
CA PHE A 23 -16.39 8.74 20.71
C PHE A 23 -15.67 7.54 20.08
N LEU A 24 -16.13 7.20 18.87
CA LEU A 24 -15.26 7.02 17.72
C LEU A 24 -14.06 6.11 17.97
N SER A 25 -14.32 4.82 18.22
CA SER A 25 -13.37 3.79 17.82
C SER A 25 -13.37 3.72 16.30
N VAL A 26 -12.73 4.70 15.65
CA VAL A 26 -12.40 4.62 14.23
C VAL A 26 -11.47 3.43 14.11
N LYS A 27 -12.03 2.26 13.80
CA LYS A 27 -11.24 1.09 13.48
C LYS A 27 -10.41 1.50 12.27
N VAL A 28 -9.12 1.71 12.48
CA VAL A 28 -8.16 1.87 11.40
C VAL A 28 -8.13 0.52 10.69
N PHE A 29 -8.92 0.42 9.61
CA PHE A 29 -8.85 -0.73 8.74
C PHE A 29 -7.57 -0.58 7.93
N ALA A 30 -6.60 -1.43 8.25
CA ALA A 30 -5.41 -1.60 7.42
C ALA A 30 -5.83 -1.78 5.96
N GLN A 31 -5.35 -0.89 5.08
CA GLN A 31 -5.76 -0.86 3.68
C GLN A 31 -4.65 -1.40 2.78
N ASN A 32 -5.00 -2.33 1.91
CA ASN A 32 -4.12 -2.78 0.83
C ASN A 32 -3.78 -1.58 -0.06
N GLY A 33 -2.54 -1.53 -0.53
CA GLY A 33 -2.09 -0.47 -1.43
C GLY A 33 -0.58 -0.33 -1.47
N ILE A 34 -0.12 0.61 -2.29
CA ILE A 34 1.27 1.04 -2.30
C ILE A 34 1.42 2.34 -1.52
N TYR A 35 2.41 2.35 -0.65
CA TYR A 35 2.80 3.44 0.22
C TYR A 35 4.17 3.97 -0.21
N GLN A 36 4.37 5.28 -0.12
CA GLN A 36 5.59 5.95 -0.57
C GLN A 36 6.20 6.81 0.53
N LEU A 37 7.53 6.79 0.61
CA LEU A 37 8.35 7.79 1.27
C LEU A 37 9.30 8.40 0.25
N ASN A 38 9.32 9.73 0.16
CA ASN A 38 10.25 10.48 -0.67
C ASN A 38 11.14 11.33 0.23
N ASN A 39 12.45 11.20 0.06
CA ASN A 39 13.45 11.96 0.81
C ASN A 39 13.88 13.21 0.05
N LYS A 40 14.39 14.21 0.79
CA LYS A 40 14.83 15.49 0.22
C LYS A 40 16.02 15.37 -0.73
N ASN A 41 16.84 14.34 -0.55
CA ASN A 41 17.97 14.03 -1.42
C ASN A 41 17.53 13.34 -2.73
N GLY A 42 16.23 13.12 -2.94
CA GLY A 42 15.68 12.46 -4.13
C GLY A 42 15.57 10.95 -4.02
N SER A 43 16.08 10.31 -2.95
CA SER A 43 15.85 8.88 -2.72
C SER A 43 14.37 8.62 -2.39
N TYR A 44 13.89 7.42 -2.71
CA TYR A 44 12.51 7.04 -2.44
C TYR A 44 12.39 5.57 -2.10
N CYS A 45 11.30 5.24 -1.41
CA CYS A 45 10.94 3.87 -1.09
C CYS A 45 9.44 3.65 -1.32
N TYR A 46 9.12 2.54 -1.97
CA TYR A 46 7.77 2.04 -2.16
C TYR A 46 7.55 0.76 -1.36
N ILE A 47 6.37 0.66 -0.74
CA ILE A 47 5.93 -0.53 -0.04
C ILE A 47 4.57 -0.92 -0.56
N SER A 48 4.50 -2.04 -1.28
CA SER A 48 3.24 -2.71 -1.56
C SER A 48 2.82 -3.52 -0.35
N PHE A 49 1.81 -3.06 0.38
CA PHE A 49 1.25 -3.74 1.54
C PHE A 49 -0.05 -4.44 1.17
N MET A 50 -0.16 -5.73 1.50
CA MET A 50 -1.34 -6.55 1.28
C MET A 50 -1.74 -7.26 2.57
N LYS A 51 -3.03 -7.21 2.90
CA LYS A 51 -3.63 -7.89 4.05
C LYS A 51 -4.71 -8.86 3.58
N LYS A 52 -4.66 -10.08 4.10
CA LYS A 52 -5.68 -11.14 3.92
C LYS A 52 -6.04 -11.72 5.28
N GLY A 53 -7.19 -11.31 5.82
CA GLY A 53 -7.57 -11.64 7.20
C GLY A 53 -6.57 -11.06 8.21
N ASN A 54 -5.92 -11.91 9.00
CA ASN A 54 -4.86 -11.53 9.93
C ASN A 54 -3.45 -11.72 9.37
N GLN A 55 -3.29 -12.21 8.15
CA GLN A 55 -2.00 -12.28 7.49
C GLN A 55 -1.74 -10.98 6.72
N ALA A 56 -0.49 -10.56 6.69
CA ALA A 56 -0.03 -9.44 5.89
C ALA A 56 1.28 -9.81 5.19
N GLU A 57 1.41 -9.31 3.97
CA GLU A 57 2.57 -9.44 3.10
C GLU A 57 3.00 -8.05 2.67
N ALA A 58 4.30 -7.85 2.52
CA ALA A 58 4.81 -6.64 1.90
C ALA A 58 5.98 -6.93 0.96
N GLU A 59 5.95 -6.22 -0.15
CA GLU A 59 7.08 -6.07 -1.07
C GLU A 59 7.57 -4.63 -0.94
N ILE A 60 8.86 -4.45 -0.77
CA ILE A 60 9.53 -3.18 -0.53
C ILE A 60 10.57 -2.98 -1.61
N PHE A 61 10.58 -1.79 -2.20
CA PHE A 61 11.59 -1.35 -3.15
C PHE A 61 12.14 0.00 -2.70
N ALA A 62 13.45 0.08 -2.51
CA ALA A 62 14.18 1.29 -2.17
C ALA A 62 15.09 1.68 -3.33
N TRP A 63 15.17 2.97 -3.62
CA TRP A 63 16.10 3.55 -4.59
C TRP A 63 16.84 4.71 -3.96
N TRP A 64 18.17 4.62 -3.95
CA TRP A 64 19.05 5.69 -3.50
C TRP A 64 19.47 6.55 -4.69
N ASN A 65 19.34 7.87 -4.55
CA ASN A 65 19.77 8.84 -5.56
C ASN A 65 21.30 9.00 -5.59
N THR A 66 22.00 7.91 -5.80
CA THR A 66 23.45 7.83 -5.92
C THR A 66 23.85 7.71 -7.39
N PRO A 67 25.10 8.06 -7.76
CA PRO A 67 25.57 7.92 -9.15
C PRO A 67 25.49 6.50 -9.70
N SER A 68 25.53 5.48 -8.83
CA SER A 68 25.38 4.06 -9.19
C SER A 68 23.92 3.61 -9.30
N ALA A 69 22.94 4.49 -9.04
CA ALA A 69 21.51 4.19 -9.02
C ALA A 69 21.19 2.96 -8.15
N GLN A 70 21.76 2.93 -6.95
CA GLN A 70 21.63 1.82 -6.02
C GLN A 70 20.17 1.54 -5.65
N THR A 71 19.82 0.25 -5.59
CA THR A 71 18.47 -0.23 -5.27
C THR A 71 18.49 -1.33 -4.23
N GLY A 72 17.40 -1.45 -3.48
CA GLY A 72 17.21 -2.48 -2.46
C GLY A 72 15.80 -3.05 -2.58
N SER A 73 15.68 -4.35 -2.31
CA SER A 73 14.38 -5.04 -2.34
C SER A 73 14.24 -5.95 -1.13
N TYR A 74 13.04 -5.95 -0.54
CA TYR A 74 12.70 -6.85 0.55
C TYR A 74 11.29 -7.41 0.32
N TYR A 75 11.13 -8.70 0.57
CA TYR A 75 9.83 -9.36 0.58
C TYR A 75 9.68 -10.13 1.88
N GLY A 76 8.53 -9.97 2.54
CA GLY A 76 8.25 -10.70 3.76
C GLY A 76 6.76 -10.77 4.07
N SER A 77 6.45 -11.68 4.97
CA SER A 77 5.09 -11.89 5.47
C SER A 77 5.07 -12.01 6.99
N GLY A 78 3.89 -11.81 7.57
CA GLY A 78 3.70 -11.88 9.01
C GLY A 78 2.25 -11.80 9.42
N THR A 79 2.02 -11.96 10.73
CA THR A 79 0.68 -11.86 11.31
C THR A 79 0.45 -10.44 11.84
N LEU A 80 -0.68 -9.85 11.44
CA LEU A 80 -1.12 -8.55 11.88
C LEU A 80 -1.75 -8.65 13.28
N ILE A 81 -1.11 -8.03 14.26
CA ILE A 81 -1.55 -7.97 15.66
C ILE A 81 -1.66 -6.49 16.03
N SER A 82 -2.86 -6.05 16.43
CA SER A 82 -3.10 -4.65 16.85
C SER A 82 -2.61 -3.60 15.84
N ASN A 83 -2.86 -3.83 14.53
CA ASN A 83 -2.41 -3.00 13.40
C ASN A 83 -0.89 -2.94 13.20
N LYS A 84 -0.12 -3.81 13.86
CA LYS A 84 1.31 -3.96 13.67
C LYS A 84 1.60 -5.32 13.07
N VAL A 85 2.51 -5.39 12.13
CA VAL A 85 3.05 -6.66 11.61
C VAL A 85 4.57 -6.58 11.64
N ARG A 86 5.17 -7.66 12.13
CA ARG A 86 6.59 -7.92 12.00
C ARG A 86 6.75 -8.89 10.85
N LEU A 87 7.35 -8.42 9.76
CA LEU A 87 7.61 -9.21 8.58
C LEU A 87 8.88 -10.02 8.82
N LYS A 88 8.82 -11.30 8.46
CA LYS A 88 10.01 -12.13 8.31
C LYS A 88 10.33 -12.26 6.83
N SER A 89 11.58 -12.04 6.49
CA SER A 89 12.08 -12.21 5.13
C SER A 89 11.97 -13.68 4.72
N ASN A 90 11.52 -13.93 3.50
CA ASN A 90 11.53 -15.27 2.93
C ASN A 90 12.83 -15.59 2.18
N GLU A 91 13.66 -14.59 1.87
CA GLU A 91 14.71 -14.72 0.85
C GLU A 91 16.08 -14.16 1.25
N ASN A 92 16.16 -13.18 2.15
CA ASN A 92 17.42 -12.49 2.48
C ASN A 92 17.55 -12.14 3.95
N GLU A 93 18.78 -12.22 4.46
CA GLU A 93 19.24 -11.80 5.80
C GLU A 93 18.31 -12.22 6.95
N SER A 94 18.62 -13.37 7.59
CA SER A 94 17.83 -13.90 8.73
C SER A 94 17.59 -12.89 9.86
N ASP A 95 18.46 -11.87 9.94
CA ASP A 95 18.50 -10.91 11.02
C ASP A 95 17.80 -9.59 10.65
N CYS A 96 17.55 -9.31 9.36
CA CYS A 96 16.81 -8.12 8.93
C CYS A 96 15.33 -8.27 9.30
N GLU A 97 14.85 -7.34 10.09
CA GLU A 97 13.48 -7.30 10.57
C GLU A 97 12.79 -6.04 10.08
N VAL A 98 11.62 -6.21 9.44
CA VAL A 98 10.80 -5.08 9.03
C VAL A 98 9.50 -5.06 9.83
N THR A 99 9.31 -3.99 10.59
CA THR A 99 8.10 -3.75 11.36
C THR A 99 7.25 -2.69 10.64
N LEU A 100 5.99 -3.04 10.36
CA LEU A 100 5.01 -2.13 9.80
C LEU A 100 3.89 -1.86 10.81
N SER A 101 3.55 -0.60 11.03
CA SER A 101 2.43 -0.16 11.87
C SER A 101 1.47 0.69 11.05
N LEU A 102 0.19 0.30 11.01
CA LEU A 102 -0.84 1.00 10.24
C LEU A 102 -1.50 2.08 11.08
N GLU A 103 -1.33 3.33 10.66
CA GLU A 103 -1.83 4.51 11.34
C GLU A 103 -2.70 5.35 10.39
N GLN A 104 -4.01 5.14 10.47
CA GLN A 104 -5.01 5.80 9.62
C GLN A 104 -4.77 5.60 8.11
N LYS A 105 -4.11 6.56 7.45
CA LYS A 105 -3.78 6.57 6.02
C LYS A 105 -2.26 6.44 5.76
N LYS A 106 -1.50 6.20 6.82
CA LYS A 106 -0.04 6.08 6.78
C LYS A 106 0.39 4.69 7.19
N LEU A 107 1.56 4.32 6.68
CA LEU A 107 2.28 3.13 7.08
C LEU A 107 3.56 3.59 7.76
N CYS A 108 3.66 3.38 9.07
CA CYS A 108 4.89 3.64 9.82
C CYS A 108 5.77 2.40 9.73
N VAL A 109 7.03 2.60 9.35
CA VAL A 109 7.96 1.53 8.97
C VAL A 109 9.24 1.66 9.77
N SER A 110 9.71 0.53 10.29
CA SER A 110 11.00 0.39 10.94
C SER A 110 11.71 -0.82 10.34
N PHE A 111 12.86 -0.58 9.74
CA PHE A 111 13.87 -1.55 9.37
C PHE A 111 14.86 -1.64 10.53
N ASP A 112 15.10 -2.85 11.03
CA ASP A 112 16.07 -3.15 12.08
C ASP A 112 17.02 -4.25 11.60
N ASN A 113 18.32 -4.10 11.87
CA ASN A 113 19.37 -5.07 11.51
C ASN A 113 19.39 -5.45 10.02
N CYS A 114 18.87 -4.60 9.14
CA CYS A 114 18.99 -4.77 7.70
C CYS A 114 20.34 -4.20 7.27
N THR A 115 21.32 -5.07 7.07
CA THR A 115 22.71 -4.69 6.77
C THR A 115 22.89 -4.16 5.35
N VAL A 116 21.88 -4.31 4.51
CA VAL A 116 21.81 -3.70 3.17
C VAL A 116 21.62 -2.18 3.29
N ASP A 117 22.66 -1.46 2.88
CA ASP A 117 22.58 -0.11 2.29
C ASP A 117 21.85 0.97 3.09
N HIS A 118 22.07 1.05 4.41
CA HIS A 118 21.52 2.12 5.25
C HIS A 118 19.97 2.22 5.21
N LEU A 119 19.28 1.12 4.91
CA LEU A 119 17.81 1.05 4.92
C LEU A 119 17.20 1.62 6.22
N PRO A 120 17.71 1.29 7.42
CA PRO A 120 17.20 1.88 8.66
C PRO A 120 17.33 3.40 8.72
N GLU A 121 18.48 3.95 8.34
CA GLU A 121 18.74 5.38 8.45
C GLU A 121 17.95 6.20 7.43
N ASP A 122 17.85 5.69 6.20
CA ASP A 122 17.28 6.45 5.08
C ASP A 122 15.77 6.26 4.92
N PHE A 123 15.22 5.13 5.37
CA PHE A 123 13.86 4.73 5.01
C PHE A 123 12.97 4.34 6.19
N ASN A 124 13.45 4.47 7.44
CA ASN A 124 12.56 4.49 8.60
C ASN A 124 11.68 5.73 8.59
N GLY A 125 10.39 5.56 8.89
CA GLY A 125 9.47 6.70 8.98
C GLY A 125 8.06 6.40 8.55
N SER A 126 7.36 7.45 8.12
CA SER A 126 5.92 7.41 7.85
C SER A 126 5.64 7.57 6.36
N TYR A 127 5.07 6.53 5.76
CA TYR A 127 4.79 6.45 4.34
C TYR A 127 3.35 6.84 4.06
N THR A 128 3.12 7.50 2.93
CA THR A 128 1.78 7.92 2.49
C THR A 128 1.24 6.97 1.44
N LYS A 129 -0.02 6.55 1.58
CA LYS A 129 -0.67 5.73 0.56
C LYS A 129 -0.88 6.52 -0.73
N ILE A 130 -0.40 6.00 -1.86
CA ILE A 130 -0.51 6.65 -3.18
C ILE A 130 -1.46 5.93 -4.14
N THR A 131 -1.68 4.63 -3.96
CA THR A 131 -2.67 3.87 -4.75
C THR A 131 -3.24 2.70 -3.94
N ASN A 132 -4.41 2.21 -4.36
CA ASN A 132 -5.02 0.98 -3.85
C ASN A 132 -4.46 -0.28 -4.52
N ALA A 133 -3.63 -0.14 -5.57
CA ALA A 133 -2.95 -1.26 -6.20
C ALA A 133 -1.85 -1.85 -5.28
N THR A 134 -1.50 -3.12 -5.50
CA THR A 134 -0.42 -3.85 -4.83
C THR A 134 0.40 -4.60 -5.88
N ALA A 135 1.70 -4.74 -5.66
CA ALA A 135 2.63 -5.45 -6.54
C ALA A 135 2.25 -6.93 -6.72
N GLY A 136 2.58 -7.49 -7.89
CA GLY A 136 2.27 -8.86 -8.32
C GLY A 136 1.19 -8.94 -9.40
N ASP A 137 0.62 -10.13 -9.59
CA ASP A 137 -0.23 -10.41 -10.74
C ASP A 137 -1.69 -9.92 -10.60
N TYR A 138 -2.25 -9.54 -11.75
CA TYR A 138 -3.63 -9.15 -11.94
C TYR A 138 -4.24 -9.90 -13.12
N THR A 139 -5.55 -10.15 -13.04
CA THR A 139 -6.35 -10.58 -14.19
C THR A 139 -7.14 -9.40 -14.74
N VAL A 140 -7.17 -9.28 -16.06
CA VAL A 140 -8.01 -8.30 -16.76
C VAL A 140 -9.48 -8.70 -16.61
N PHE A 141 -10.28 -7.81 -16.05
CA PHE A 141 -11.71 -7.99 -15.82
C PHE A 141 -12.58 -7.31 -16.89
N ALA A 142 -12.12 -6.18 -17.44
CA ALA A 142 -12.77 -5.51 -18.56
C ALA A 142 -12.70 -6.35 -19.85
N ALA A 143 -13.66 -6.16 -20.77
CA ALA A 143 -13.68 -6.87 -22.05
C ALA A 143 -12.40 -6.60 -22.87
N LYS A 144 -11.98 -5.34 -22.91
CA LYS A 144 -10.70 -4.86 -23.44
C LYS A 144 -10.17 -3.78 -22.51
N SER A 145 -8.88 -3.81 -22.23
CA SER A 145 -8.19 -2.74 -21.54
C SER A 145 -7.00 -2.30 -22.38
N TYR A 146 -7.02 -1.04 -22.81
CA TYR A 146 -6.00 -0.48 -23.69
C TYR A 146 -4.79 -0.03 -22.87
N PHE A 147 -3.60 -0.19 -23.45
CA PHE A 147 -2.40 0.41 -22.87
C PHE A 147 -2.37 1.92 -23.14
N HIS A 148 -1.72 2.65 -22.25
CA HIS A 148 -1.49 4.08 -22.34
C HIS A 148 -0.01 4.38 -22.14
N LYS A 149 0.52 5.39 -22.83
CA LYS A 149 1.91 5.82 -22.68
C LYS A 149 2.15 6.55 -21.35
N GLU A 150 1.13 7.27 -20.89
CA GLU A 150 1.12 8.05 -19.65
C GLU A 150 -0.14 7.69 -18.82
N PRO A 151 -0.20 8.01 -17.52
CA PRO A 151 -1.37 7.71 -16.68
C PRO A 151 -2.55 8.65 -16.95
N ASN A 152 -2.98 8.76 -18.21
CA ASN A 152 -4.09 9.59 -18.65
C ASN A 152 -4.78 9.00 -19.89
N ALA A 153 -6.07 9.31 -20.04
CA ALA A 153 -6.90 8.78 -21.12
C ALA A 153 -6.47 9.25 -22.52
N ALA A 154 -5.80 10.41 -22.64
CA ALA A 154 -5.39 10.99 -23.91
C ALA A 154 -4.22 10.24 -24.57
N SER A 155 -3.39 9.55 -23.78
CA SER A 155 -2.20 8.83 -24.24
C SER A 155 -2.45 7.38 -24.69
N LYS A 156 -3.69 7.07 -25.07
CA LYS A 156 -4.14 5.72 -25.45
C LYS A 156 -3.34 5.15 -26.62
N LEU A 157 -2.89 3.90 -26.49
CA LEU A 157 -2.25 3.11 -27.54
C LEU A 157 -3.27 2.19 -28.23
N ASN A 158 -2.91 1.69 -29.42
CA ASN A 158 -3.73 0.71 -30.15
C ASN A 158 -3.59 -0.71 -29.58
N SER A 159 -2.57 -0.97 -28.76
CA SER A 159 -2.39 -2.23 -28.05
C SER A 159 -3.39 -2.32 -26.88
N TYR A 160 -3.89 -3.53 -26.65
CA TYR A 160 -4.79 -3.84 -25.55
C TYR A 160 -4.63 -5.28 -25.09
N VAL A 161 -5.08 -5.54 -23.86
CA VAL A 161 -5.28 -6.87 -23.30
C VAL A 161 -6.77 -7.14 -23.15
N VAL A 162 -7.15 -8.42 -23.20
CA VAL A 162 -8.57 -8.83 -23.11
C VAL A 162 -8.86 -9.52 -21.79
N LYS A 163 -10.15 -9.59 -21.46
CA LYS A 163 -10.64 -10.27 -20.25
C LYS A 163 -10.01 -11.65 -20.08
N GLY A 164 -9.56 -11.94 -18.86
CA GLY A 164 -8.94 -13.21 -18.49
C GLY A 164 -7.43 -13.28 -18.73
N ASN A 165 -6.84 -12.34 -19.46
CA ASN A 165 -5.38 -12.24 -19.54
C ASN A 165 -4.78 -11.82 -18.20
N LYS A 166 -3.58 -12.31 -17.92
CA LYS A 166 -2.80 -11.93 -16.75
C LYS A 166 -1.82 -10.81 -17.11
N VAL A 167 -1.67 -9.84 -16.22
CA VAL A 167 -0.67 -8.78 -16.32
C VAL A 167 0.03 -8.64 -14.97
N ALA A 168 1.30 -8.26 -14.97
CA ALA A 168 2.09 -8.09 -13.75
C ALA A 168 2.30 -6.60 -13.44
N LEU A 169 2.10 -6.22 -12.18
CA LEU A 169 2.45 -4.91 -11.66
C LEU A 169 3.71 -5.04 -10.81
N LYS A 170 4.75 -4.27 -11.13
CA LYS A 170 6.01 -4.24 -10.37
C LYS A 170 6.19 -2.88 -9.68
N LEU A 171 7.00 -2.81 -8.62
CA LEU A 171 7.25 -1.59 -7.84
C LEU A 171 8.20 -0.59 -8.50
N ASP A 172 8.78 -0.92 -9.65
CA ASP A 172 9.74 -0.09 -10.37
C ASP A 172 9.11 1.14 -11.05
N ARG A 173 7.81 1.10 -11.38
CA ARG A 173 7.06 2.20 -11.99
C ARG A 173 5.68 2.37 -11.36
N ILE A 174 5.62 3.13 -10.26
CA ILE A 174 4.37 3.43 -9.54
C ILE A 174 4.01 4.91 -9.66
N GLU A 175 2.73 5.15 -9.95
CA GLU A 175 2.13 6.48 -9.98
C GLU A 175 0.97 6.56 -8.99
N ALA A 176 0.71 7.76 -8.48
CA ALA A 176 -0.43 7.98 -7.60
C ALA A 176 -1.76 7.86 -8.36
N GLY A 177 -2.77 7.26 -7.72
CA GLY A 177 -4.13 7.17 -8.25
C GLY A 177 -4.48 5.82 -8.85
N ASN A 178 -5.29 5.85 -9.92
CA ASN A 178 -5.98 4.66 -10.46
C ASN A 178 -5.34 4.12 -11.74
N TRP A 179 -4.19 4.64 -12.14
CA TRP A 179 -3.42 4.12 -13.27
C TRP A 179 -2.26 3.30 -12.74
N VAL A 180 -2.03 2.14 -13.34
CA VAL A 180 -0.95 1.24 -12.96
C VAL A 180 -0.13 0.88 -14.18
N TYR A 181 1.19 0.92 -14.05
CA TYR A 181 2.09 0.41 -15.07
C TYR A 181 2.12 -1.11 -14.99
N VAL A 182 1.84 -1.79 -16.10
CA VAL A 182 1.79 -3.24 -16.12
C VAL A 182 2.59 -3.82 -17.28
N TYR A 183 3.07 -5.04 -17.05
CA TYR A 183 3.77 -5.86 -18.02
C TYR A 183 2.87 -7.01 -18.45
N TYR A 184 2.76 -7.23 -19.75
CA TYR A 184 2.00 -8.32 -20.36
C TYR A 184 2.89 -9.08 -21.32
N THR A 185 2.86 -10.41 -21.22
CA THR A 185 3.47 -11.31 -22.19
C THR A 185 2.37 -12.15 -22.81
N ASP A 186 2.24 -12.10 -24.13
CA ASP A 186 1.25 -12.91 -24.84
C ASP A 186 1.66 -14.40 -24.86
N PRO A 187 0.74 -15.32 -25.21
CA PRO A 187 1.07 -16.75 -25.29
C PRO A 187 2.18 -17.13 -26.29
N LYS A 188 2.58 -16.19 -27.17
CA LYS A 188 3.67 -16.36 -28.14
C LYS A 188 4.98 -15.76 -27.62
N GLY A 189 5.01 -15.25 -26.40
CA GLY A 189 6.19 -14.63 -25.77
C GLY A 189 6.40 -13.17 -26.12
N LYS A 190 5.46 -12.51 -26.82
CA LYS A 190 5.58 -11.08 -27.13
C LYS A 190 5.24 -10.24 -25.91
N GLU A 191 6.17 -9.38 -25.52
CA GLU A 191 6.00 -8.47 -24.41
C GLU A 191 5.33 -7.15 -24.84
N THR A 192 4.53 -6.58 -23.94
CA THR A 192 3.91 -5.27 -24.07
C THR A 192 3.77 -4.66 -22.68
N GLU A 193 4.12 -3.39 -22.55
CA GLU A 193 4.05 -2.65 -21.29
C GLU A 193 3.34 -1.31 -21.48
N GLY A 194 2.80 -0.78 -20.40
CA GLY A 194 2.15 0.54 -20.39
C GLY A 194 1.20 0.72 -19.22
N TYR A 195 0.62 1.91 -19.13
CA TYR A 195 -0.38 2.23 -18.11
C TYR A 195 -1.75 1.66 -18.47
N ILE A 196 -2.43 1.11 -17.47
CA ILE A 196 -3.80 0.61 -17.54
C ILE A 196 -4.60 1.14 -16.34
N LEU A 197 -5.91 1.34 -16.51
CA LEU A 197 -6.82 1.65 -15.41
C LEU A 197 -6.94 0.46 -14.45
N LEU A 198 -6.68 0.70 -13.17
CA LEU A 198 -6.83 -0.28 -12.10
C LEU A 198 -8.25 -0.87 -12.02
N THR A 199 -9.27 -0.09 -12.41
CA THR A 199 -10.67 -0.55 -12.44
C THR A 199 -10.92 -1.66 -13.45
N ASP A 200 -10.05 -1.80 -14.45
CA ASP A 200 -10.13 -2.85 -15.47
C ASP A 200 -9.48 -4.14 -14.99
N LEU A 201 -8.84 -4.11 -13.82
CA LEU A 201 -8.04 -5.19 -13.27
C LEU A 201 -8.65 -5.75 -11.98
N ARG A 202 -8.36 -7.01 -11.72
CA ARG A 202 -8.63 -7.68 -10.44
C ARG A 202 -7.35 -8.34 -9.97
N LYS A 203 -6.97 -8.06 -8.72
CA LYS A 203 -5.80 -8.70 -8.12
C LYS A 203 -6.04 -10.21 -8.08
N LEU A 204 -5.05 -10.98 -8.51
CA LEU A 204 -5.06 -12.41 -8.28
C LEU A 204 -4.66 -12.65 -6.83
N GLU A 205 -5.57 -13.19 -6.03
CA GLU A 205 -5.21 -13.72 -4.73
C GLU A 205 -4.53 -15.09 -4.95
N ILE A 206 -3.36 -15.26 -4.37
CA ILE A 206 -2.73 -16.58 -4.22
C ILE A 206 -3.39 -17.29 -3.02
#